data_AF-A0AAE8U9K5-F1
#
_entry.id   AF-A0AAE8U9K5-F1
#
_cell.length_a   1.000
_cell.length_b   1.000
_cell.length_c   1.000
_cell.angle_alpha   90.00
_cell.angle_beta   90.00
_cell.angle_gamma   90.00
#
_symmetry.space_group_name_H-M   'P 1'
#
loop_
_entity.id
_entity.type
_entity.pdbx_description
1 polymer ?
#
loop_
_entity_poly.entity_id
_entity_poly.type
_entity_poly.pdbx_seq_one_letter_code
_entity_poly.pdbx_strand_id
1 'polypeptide(L)' 'MELFIVIIIIYGILIWTYFNPEESLLWGKRGMYKEEPQLTESAIRNTKVKALISIIVITLIIIIYIITQILN' A
#
# COMPACT_ATOMS: atom_id res chain seq x y z
N MET A 1 20.07 3.59 7.82
CA MET A 1 19.78 2.28 7.16
C MET A 1 18.41 1.73 7.54
N GLU A 2 18.01 1.76 8.81
CA GLU A 2 16.74 1.18 9.29
C GLU A 2 15.48 1.73 8.59
N LEU A 3 15.42 3.05 8.35
CA LEU A 3 14.29 3.68 7.65
C LEU A 3 14.09 3.17 6.22
N PHE A 4 15.18 2.88 5.50
CA PHE A 4 15.11 2.36 4.12
C PHE A 4 14.50 0.97 4.07
N ILE A 5 14.81 0.11 5.05
CA ILE A 5 14.24 -1.24 5.16
C ILE A 5 12.72 -1.15 5.35
N VAL A 6 12.27 -0.27 6.24
CA VAL A 6 10.84 -0.04 6.47
C VAL A 6 10.14 0.46 5.21
N ILE A 7 10.75 1.41 4.49
CA ILE A 7 10.22 1.93 3.23
C ILE A 7 10.09 0.80 2.19
N ILE A 8 11.11 -0.04 2.03
CA ILE A 8 11.08 -1.17 1.08
C ILE A 8 9.93 -2.13 1.41
N ILE A 9 9.73 -2.46 2.69
CA ILE A 9 8.61 -3.31 3.13
C ILE A 9 7.26 -2.65 2.78
N ILE A 10 7.11 -1.35 3.05
CA ILE A 10 5.89 -0.59 2.73
C ILE A 10 5.62 -0.62 1.22
N TYR A 11 6.62 -0.36 0.37
CA TYR A 11 6.48 -0.45 -1.08
C TYR A 11 6.09 -1.86 -1.52
N GLY A 12 6.70 -2.91 -0.95
CA GLY A 12 6.33 -4.30 -1.23
C GLY A 12 4.86 -4.57 -0.94
N ILE A 13 4.36 -4.14 0.22
CA ILE A 13 2.95 -4.30 0.62
C ILE A 13 2.02 -3.50 -0.33
N LEU A 14 2.38 -2.26 -0.67
CA LEU A 14 1.56 -1.43 -1.55
C LEU A 14 1.49 -1.96 -2.98
N ILE A 15 2.63 -2.41 -3.52
CA ILE A 15 2.71 -3.04 -4.84
C ILE A 15 1.89 -4.33 -4.84
N TRP A 16 2.07 -5.19 -3.83
CA TRP A 16 1.28 -6.40 -3.69
C TRP A 16 -0.22 -6.11 -3.58
N THR A 17 -0.61 -5.09 -2.82
CA THR A 17 -2.00 -4.64 -2.69
C THR A 17 -2.59 -4.15 -4.01
N TYR A 18 -1.79 -3.50 -4.85
CA TYR A 18 -2.24 -3.08 -6.18
C TYR A 18 -2.51 -4.27 -7.12
N PHE A 19 -1.65 -5.30 -7.09
CA PHE A 19 -1.80 -6.48 -7.94
C PHE A 19 -2.82 -7.50 -7.40
N ASN A 20 -2.88 -7.68 -6.07
CA ASN A 20 -3.75 -8.64 -5.37
C ASN A 20 -4.68 -7.91 -4.36
N PRO A 21 -5.57 -7.01 -4.83
CA PRO A 21 -6.39 -6.18 -3.94
C PRO A 21 -7.41 -6.99 -3.14
N GLU A 22 -7.93 -8.09 -3.69
CA GLU A 22 -8.89 -8.97 -3.02
C GLU A 22 -8.23 -9.66 -1.82
N GLU A 23 -7.07 -10.27 -2.04
CA GLU A 23 -6.27 -10.90 -1.00
C GLU A 23 -5.87 -9.89 0.08
N SER A 24 -5.41 -8.70 -0.33
CA SER A 24 -5.02 -7.62 0.59
C SER A 24 -6.19 -7.11 1.45
N LEU A 25 -7.39 -6.99 0.88
CA LEU A 25 -8.60 -6.58 1.61
C LEU A 25 -9.02 -7.58 2.69
N LEU A 26 -8.82 -8.87 2.41
CA LEU A 26 -9.22 -9.97 3.29
C LEU A 26 -8.09 -10.44 4.20
N TRP A 27 -6.88 -9.92 4.02
CA TRP A 27 -5.71 -10.31 4.79
C TRP A 27 -5.94 -10.10 6.29
N GLY A 28 -5.79 -11.18 7.07
CA GLY A 28 -6.05 -11.20 8.51
C GLY A 28 -7.54 -11.16 8.91
N LYS A 29 -8.47 -11.02 7.95
CA LYS A 29 -9.91 -10.93 8.21
C LYS A 29 -10.70 -12.13 7.71
N ARG A 30 -10.14 -12.96 6.82
CA ARG A 30 -10.85 -14.15 6.28
C ARG A 30 -11.46 -15.03 7.37
N GLY A 31 -10.73 -15.29 8.46
CA GLY A 31 -11.21 -16.13 9.56
C GLY A 31 -12.35 -15.53 10.41
N MET A 32 -12.72 -14.26 10.19
CA MET A 32 -13.83 -13.62 10.90
C MET A 32 -15.20 -13.91 10.26
N TYR A 33 -15.23 -14.40 9.03
CA TYR A 33 -16.45 -14.65 8.27
C TYR A 33 -16.80 -16.15 8.29
N LYS A 34 -18.09 -16.46 8.36
CA LYS A 34 -18.57 -17.85 8.32
C LYS A 34 -18.45 -18.49 6.93
N GLU A 35 -18.39 -17.65 5.90
CA GLU A 35 -18.31 -18.01 4.48
C GLU A 35 -17.32 -17.06 3.78
N GLU A 36 -16.87 -17.40 2.56
CA GLU A 36 -15.94 -16.55 1.81
C GLU A 36 -16.60 -15.18 1.51
N PRO A 37 -16.02 -14.08 2.01
CA PRO A 37 -16.62 -12.76 1.88
C PRO A 37 -16.58 -12.28 0.43
N GLN A 38 -17.75 -11.97 -0.14
CA GLN A 38 -17.86 -11.40 -1.48
C GLN A 38 -17.48 -9.92 -1.47
N LEU A 39 -16.44 -9.56 -2.23
CA LEU A 39 -15.98 -8.19 -2.37
C LEU A 39 -16.72 -7.48 -3.49
N THR A 40 -17.11 -6.22 -3.26
CA THR A 40 -17.68 -5.39 -4.32
C THR A 40 -16.58 -4.90 -5.27
N GLU A 41 -16.89 -4.76 -6.55
CA GLU A 41 -15.97 -4.18 -7.54
C GLU A 41 -15.47 -2.79 -7.13
N SER A 42 -16.35 -2.00 -6.49
CA SER A 42 -16.01 -0.67 -5.97
C SER A 42 -14.95 -0.77 -4.88
N ALA A 43 -15.06 -1.72 -3.95
CA ALA A 43 -14.05 -1.94 -2.91
C ALA A 43 -12.70 -2.33 -3.52
N ILE A 44 -12.69 -3.27 -4.46
CA ILE A 44 -11.48 -3.72 -5.17
C ILE A 44 -10.81 -2.54 -5.90
N ARG A 45 -11.59 -1.78 -6.68
CA ARG A 45 -11.09 -0.60 -7.41
C ARG A 45 -10.55 0.46 -6.46
N ASN A 46 -11.26 0.75 -5.37
CA ASN A 46 -10.84 1.74 -4.39
C ASN A 46 -9.51 1.33 -3.72
N THR A 47 -9.34 0.05 -3.39
CA THR A 47 -8.08 -0.46 -2.84
C THR A 47 -6.90 -0.27 -3.80
N LYS A 48 -7.09 -0.59 -5.09
CA LYS A 48 -6.07 -0.35 -6.13
C LYS A 48 -5.71 1.14 -6.24
N VAL A 49 -6.71 2.02 -6.30
CA VAL A 49 -6.50 3.47 -6.40
C VAL A 49 -5.77 4.00 -5.17
N LYS A 50 -6.16 3.59 -3.96
CA LYS A 50 -5.50 3.97 -2.72
C LYS A 50 -4.05 3.50 -2.65
N ALA A 51 -3.76 2.27 -3.07
CA ALA A 51 -2.39 1.76 -3.14
C ALA A 51 -1.53 2.62 -4.08
N LEU A 52 -2.04 2.93 -5.27
CA LEU A 52 -1.34 3.79 -6.24
C LEU A 52 -1.12 5.20 -5.71
N ILE A 53 -2.14 5.83 -5.11
CA ILE A 53 -2.02 7.16 -4.49
C ILE A 53 -0.97 7.13 -3.38
N SER A 54 -0.97 6.10 -2.54
CA SER A 54 -0.01 5.96 -1.44
C SER A 54 1.42 5.83 -1.96
N ILE A 55 1.65 5.06 -3.03
CA ILE A 55 2.95 4.96 -3.70
C ILE A 55 3.41 6.34 -4.18
N ILE A 56 2.56 7.11 -4.85
CA ILE A 56 2.89 8.45 -5.36
C ILE A 56 3.24 9.39 -4.20
N VAL A 57 2.39 9.45 -3.17
CA VAL A 57 2.58 10.33 -2.01
C VAL A 57 3.87 10.00 -1.27
N ILE A 58 4.14 8.72 -0.98
CA ILE A 58 5.38 8.30 -0.31
C ILE A 58 6.60 8.65 -1.16
N THR A 59 6.53 8.44 -2.48
CA THR A 59 7.61 8.80 -3.40
C THR A 59 7.90 10.30 -3.35
N LEU A 60 6.87 11.15 -3.39
CA LEU A 60 7.02 12.60 -3.30
C LEU A 60 7.63 13.03 -1.95
N ILE A 61 7.20 12.43 -0.84
CA ILE A 61 7.76 12.71 0.49
C ILE A 61 9.26 12.39 0.53
N ILE A 62 9.67 11.24 -0.02
CA ILE A 62 11.08 10.83 -0.07
C ILE A 62 11.90 11.81 -0.92
N ILE A 63 11.39 12.20 -2.09
CA ILE A 63 12.06 13.18 -2.97
C ILE A 63 12.24 14.52 -2.25
N ILE A 64 11.18 15.04 -1.64
CA ILE A 64 11.22 16.31 -0.89
C ILE A 64 12.24 16.22 0.24
N TYR A 65 12.21 15.13 1.02
CA TYR A 65 13.16 14.91 2.10
C TYR A 65 14.61 14.93 1.62
N ILE A 66 14.92 14.21 0.53
CA ILE A 66 16.27 14.19 -0.06
C ILE A 66 16.68 15.60 -0.51
N ILE A 67 15.81 16.33 -1.20
CA ILE A 67 16.10 17.70 -1.63
C ILE A 67 16.38 18.62 -0.44
N THR A 68 15.57 18.56 0.62
CA THR A 68 15.80 19.36 1.83
C THR A 68 17.12 19.03 2.52
N GLN A 69 17.54 17.76 2.54
CA GLN A 69 18.83 17.38 3.10
C GLN A 69 20.03 17.83 2.25
N ILE A 70 19.85 18.01 0.93
CA ILE A 70 20.91 18.50 0.03
C ILE A 70 21.06 20.02 0.11
N LEU A 71 19.96 20.74 0.34
CA LEU A 71 19.94 22.22 0.38
C LEU A 71 20.39 22.81 1.73
N ASN A 72 20.36 22.03 2.80
CA ASN A 72 20.85 22.40 4.13
C ASN A 72 22.32 22.01 4.30
#